data_AF-A0A6B2TAZ6-F1
#
_entry.id   AF-A0A6B2TAZ6-F1
#
_cell.length_a   1.000
_cell.length_b   1.000
_cell.length_c   1.000
_cell.angle_alpha   90.00
_cell.angle_beta   90.00
_cell.angle_gamma   90.00
#
_symmetry.space_group_name_H-M   'P 1'
#
loop_
_entity.id
_entity.type
_entity.pdbx_description
1 polymer ?
#
loop_
_entity_poly.entity_id
_entity_poly.type
_entity_poly.pdbx_seq_one_letter_code
_entity_poly.pdbx_strand_id
1 'polypeptide(L)'
;MTSVPEQHAYPSDTVAAAFDALGTPVDCAGLRSVHLEGPQVLWLVVAGALDLFAVDAAQQGHWHYLGRLEPGTLLLGPVEGPQHTLVGRPLQGCELRRVPLRELYRPDYGDTWSYEQQYPSRYDTQDAALSLLEHAFALGIGRGHRVLFEAPLDGRTAGDEVVADDDILWMPVAPGSVQYGAAYSAEAAGDLLVDAAMWQRMVNRQYRLLSTLDRWIERLERAHEDRTAAGIKAGESVREQADRTLIASIGRSGRRGARRSEPGGGHDATYAACRLVARAAGITLS
;
A
#
# COMPACT_ATOMS: atom_id res chain seq x y z
N MET A 1 -1.99 27.98 -38.01
CA MET A 1 -2.66 26.66 -37.94
C MET A 1 -2.14 25.98 -36.70
N THR A 2 -2.91 26.09 -35.62
CA THR A 2 -2.57 25.55 -34.30
C THR A 2 -2.96 24.08 -34.31
N SER A 3 -1.96 23.20 -34.33
CA SER A 3 -2.14 21.75 -34.24
C SER A 3 -2.74 21.40 -32.88
N VAL A 4 -3.96 20.88 -32.90
CA VAL A 4 -4.64 20.26 -31.75
C VAL A 4 -3.83 19.03 -31.35
N PRO A 5 -3.47 18.84 -30.07
CA PRO A 5 -2.81 17.60 -29.65
C PRO A 5 -3.82 16.46 -29.77
N GLU A 6 -3.43 15.40 -30.49
CA GLU A 6 -4.12 14.13 -30.53
C GLU A 6 -4.25 13.60 -29.10
N GLN A 7 -5.47 13.65 -28.58
CA GLN A 7 -5.86 12.89 -27.42
C GLN A 7 -5.61 11.43 -27.75
N HIS A 8 -4.57 10.85 -27.15
CA HIS A 8 -4.37 9.41 -27.13
C HIS A 8 -5.59 8.82 -26.42
N ALA A 9 -6.57 8.37 -27.19
CA ALA A 9 -7.64 7.54 -26.70
C ALA A 9 -6.98 6.24 -26.21
N TYR A 10 -6.75 6.16 -24.90
CA TYR A 10 -6.38 4.90 -24.28
C TYR A 10 -7.43 3.87 -24.73
N PRO A 11 -7.03 2.73 -25.33
CA PRO A 11 -7.99 1.67 -25.58
C PRO A 11 -8.70 1.37 -24.27
N SER A 12 -10.03 1.44 -24.28
CA SER A 12 -10.86 1.19 -23.10
C SER A 12 -10.36 -0.09 -22.44
N ASP A 13 -9.98 -0.01 -21.18
CA ASP A 13 -9.47 -1.16 -20.44
C ASP A 13 -10.50 -2.31 -20.50
N THR A 14 -10.03 -3.53 -20.79
CA THR A 14 -10.89 -4.71 -20.99
C THR A 14 -11.71 -5.03 -19.75
N VAL A 15 -11.16 -4.78 -18.55
CA VAL A 15 -11.87 -4.98 -17.28
C VAL A 15 -12.95 -3.93 -17.12
N ALA A 16 -12.62 -2.65 -17.34
CA ALA A 16 -13.61 -1.58 -17.29
C ALA A 16 -14.76 -1.82 -18.28
N ALA A 17 -14.46 -2.27 -19.51
CA ALA A 17 -15.46 -2.59 -20.52
C ALA A 17 -16.36 -3.76 -20.12
N ALA A 18 -15.80 -4.84 -19.57
CA ALA A 18 -16.58 -5.99 -19.11
C ALA A 18 -17.46 -5.66 -17.89
N PHE A 19 -17.05 -4.70 -17.06
CA PHE A 19 -17.76 -4.34 -15.83
C PHE A 19 -18.64 -3.08 -15.96
N ASP A 20 -18.79 -2.50 -17.15
CA ASP A 20 -19.48 -1.21 -17.33
C ASP A 20 -20.95 -1.22 -16.88
N ALA A 21 -21.65 -2.34 -17.11
CA ALA A 21 -23.03 -2.53 -16.67
C ALA A 21 -23.18 -2.92 -15.19
N LEU A 22 -22.06 -3.17 -14.49
CA LEU A 22 -22.06 -3.68 -13.12
C LEU A 22 -21.83 -2.57 -12.09
N GLY A 23 -22.43 -2.79 -10.92
CA GLY A 23 -22.29 -1.95 -9.75
C GLY A 23 -22.87 -0.55 -9.90
N THR A 24 -22.50 0.29 -8.94
CA THR A 24 -22.90 1.72 -8.89
C THR A 24 -21.66 2.60 -8.84
N PRO A 25 -21.66 3.75 -9.53
CA PRO A 25 -20.57 4.71 -9.41
C PRO A 25 -20.55 5.31 -8.00
N VAL A 26 -19.34 5.56 -7.50
CA VAL A 26 -19.09 6.17 -6.20
C VAL A 26 -18.64 7.60 -6.45
N ASP A 27 -19.39 8.57 -5.91
CA ASP A 27 -19.04 9.98 -6.04
C ASP A 27 -17.77 10.27 -5.23
N CYS A 28 -16.65 10.36 -5.94
CA CYS A 28 -15.34 10.65 -5.38
C CYS A 28 -15.08 12.17 -5.26
N ALA A 29 -15.99 13.03 -5.71
CA ALA A 29 -15.80 14.48 -5.68
C ALA A 29 -15.67 15.00 -4.25
N GLY A 30 -14.49 15.53 -3.91
CA GLY A 30 -14.21 16.11 -2.59
C GLY A 30 -13.98 15.10 -1.47
N LEU A 31 -13.98 13.78 -1.76
CA LEU A 31 -13.65 12.77 -0.76
C LEU A 31 -12.14 12.75 -0.48
N ARG A 32 -11.78 12.77 0.81
CA ARG A 32 -10.39 12.57 1.25
C ARG A 32 -10.01 11.09 1.35
N SER A 33 -11.01 10.23 1.51
CA SER A 33 -10.86 8.78 1.60
C SER A 33 -12.20 8.07 1.45
N VAL A 34 -12.13 6.81 1.02
CA VAL A 34 -13.24 5.87 0.87
C VAL A 34 -12.89 4.63 1.69
N HIS A 35 -13.77 4.24 2.61
CA HIS A 35 -13.65 2.96 3.29
C HIS A 35 -14.10 1.86 2.34
N LEU A 36 -13.20 0.92 2.06
CA LEU A 36 -13.54 -0.19 1.17
C LEU A 36 -14.37 -1.19 1.98
N GLU A 37 -15.66 -1.27 1.68
CA GLU A 37 -16.57 -2.25 2.27
C GLU A 37 -16.24 -3.65 1.75
N GLY A 38 -16.49 -4.68 2.56
CA GLY A 38 -16.24 -6.08 2.20
C GLY A 38 -16.87 -7.06 3.20
N PRO A 39 -16.84 -8.37 2.89
CA PRO A 39 -16.27 -8.97 1.68
C PRO A 39 -17.27 -9.07 0.51
N GLN A 40 -18.50 -8.58 0.67
CA GLN A 40 -19.56 -8.73 -0.34
C GLN A 40 -19.53 -7.67 -1.45
N VAL A 41 -18.42 -6.95 -1.56
CA VAL A 41 -18.25 -5.84 -2.49
C VAL A 41 -16.93 -6.00 -3.19
N LEU A 42 -16.99 -5.83 -4.51
CA LEU A 42 -15.83 -5.71 -5.37
C LEU A 42 -15.71 -4.26 -5.82
N TRP A 43 -14.53 -3.69 -5.62
CA TRP A 43 -14.23 -2.31 -5.99
C TRP A 43 -13.49 -2.29 -7.32
N LEU A 44 -13.95 -1.46 -8.25
CA LEU A 44 -13.35 -1.28 -9.57
C LEU A 44 -12.90 0.18 -9.74
N VAL A 45 -11.62 0.38 -10.06
CA VAL A 45 -11.14 1.67 -10.58
C VAL A 45 -11.45 1.71 -12.08
N VAL A 46 -12.36 2.59 -12.49
CA VAL A 46 -12.78 2.75 -13.88
C VAL A 46 -11.86 3.72 -14.62
N ALA A 47 -11.50 4.82 -13.97
CA ALA A 47 -10.63 5.86 -14.50
C ALA A 47 -9.86 6.53 -13.37
N GLY A 48 -8.78 7.25 -13.72
CA GLY A 48 -7.90 7.90 -12.75
C GLY A 48 -7.11 6.87 -11.94
N ALA A 49 -6.91 7.14 -10.64
CA ALA A 49 -6.19 6.23 -9.76
C ALA A 49 -6.63 6.37 -8.30
N LEU A 50 -6.47 5.29 -7.54
CA LEU A 50 -6.80 5.20 -6.12
C LEU A 50 -5.55 4.79 -5.34
N ASP A 51 -5.07 5.65 -4.45
CA ASP A 51 -3.98 5.28 -3.53
C ASP A 51 -4.57 4.40 -2.40
N LEU A 52 -4.02 3.20 -2.22
CA LEU A 52 -4.49 2.22 -1.24
C LEU A 52 -3.68 2.28 0.05
N PHE A 53 -4.36 2.23 1.18
CA PHE A 53 -3.77 2.25 2.52
C PHE A 53 -4.33 1.12 3.37
N ALA A 54 -3.50 0.60 4.27
CA ALA A 54 -3.94 -0.17 5.42
C ALA A 54 -4.02 0.74 6.66
N VAL A 55 -5.09 0.57 7.41
CA VAL A 55 -5.36 1.28 8.67
C VAL A 55 -5.89 0.28 9.67
N ASP A 56 -5.55 0.42 10.94
CA ASP A 56 -6.16 -0.37 12.01
C ASP A 56 -7.70 -0.33 11.91
N ALA A 57 -8.35 -1.47 12.18
CA ALA A 57 -9.79 -1.62 12.04
C ALA A 57 -10.60 -0.75 13.01
N ALA A 58 -10.04 -0.40 14.18
CA ALA A 58 -10.61 0.60 15.08
C ALA A 58 -10.32 2.04 14.61
N GLN A 59 -9.67 2.20 13.45
CA GLN A 59 -9.23 3.44 12.83
C GLN A 59 -8.28 4.26 13.71
N GLN A 60 -7.48 3.56 14.52
CA GLN A 60 -6.53 4.16 15.43
C GLN A 60 -5.11 3.92 14.92
N GLY A 61 -4.35 4.99 14.68
CA GLY A 61 -2.93 4.87 14.31
C GLY A 61 -2.60 5.36 12.90
N HIS A 62 -1.47 4.90 12.39
CA HIS A 62 -0.88 5.40 11.15
C HIS A 62 -1.49 4.71 9.92
N TRP A 63 -1.59 5.47 8.83
CA TRP A 63 -1.96 4.91 7.54
C TRP A 63 -0.72 4.38 6.85
N HIS A 64 -0.72 3.10 6.52
CA HIS A 64 0.37 2.44 5.83
C HIS A 64 0.05 2.38 4.34
N TYR A 65 0.77 3.15 3.53
CA TYR A 65 0.57 3.15 2.08
C TYR A 65 0.97 1.79 1.49
N LEU A 66 0.06 1.22 0.69
CA LEU A 66 0.26 -0.09 0.07
C LEU A 66 0.63 0.02 -1.41
N GLY A 67 0.14 1.05 -2.09
CA GLY A 67 0.40 1.26 -3.50
C GLY A 67 -0.76 1.96 -4.18
N ARG A 68 -0.66 2.09 -5.50
CA ARG A 68 -1.63 2.78 -6.33
C ARG A 68 -2.39 1.77 -7.19
N LEU A 69 -3.71 1.87 -7.18
CA LEU A 69 -4.59 1.12 -8.07
C LEU A 69 -4.89 1.97 -9.31
N GLU A 70 -4.72 1.35 -10.46
CA GLU A 70 -4.93 1.96 -11.79
C GLU A 70 -6.23 1.48 -12.43
N PRO A 71 -6.69 2.11 -13.53
CA PRO A 71 -7.90 1.68 -14.23
C PRO A 71 -7.87 0.19 -14.59
N GLY A 72 -9.01 -0.48 -14.43
CA GLY A 72 -9.14 -1.92 -14.62
C GLY A 72 -8.69 -2.77 -13.44
N THR A 73 -8.32 -2.16 -12.31
CA THR A 73 -8.01 -2.90 -11.09
C THR A 73 -9.28 -3.28 -10.34
N LEU A 74 -9.42 -4.56 -10.01
CA LEU A 74 -10.47 -5.08 -9.13
C LEU A 74 -9.88 -5.42 -7.76
N LEU A 75 -10.52 -4.95 -6.70
CA LEU A 75 -10.11 -5.20 -5.33
C LEU A 75 -11.29 -5.74 -4.53
N LEU A 76 -11.13 -6.93 -3.97
CA LEU A 76 -12.08 -7.45 -2.99
C LEU A 76 -12.00 -6.58 -1.73
N GLY A 77 -13.15 -6.24 -1.18
CA GLY A 77 -13.21 -5.59 0.12
C GLY A 77 -12.49 -6.38 1.23
N PRO A 78 -12.13 -5.71 2.34
CA PRO A 78 -11.55 -6.36 3.50
C PRO A 78 -12.49 -7.43 4.05
N VAL A 79 -11.90 -8.50 4.58
CA VAL A 79 -12.59 -9.58 5.29
C VAL A 79 -12.50 -9.34 6.79
N GLU A 80 -13.42 -9.91 7.56
CA GLU A 80 -13.31 -9.89 9.03
C GLU A 80 -12.14 -10.74 9.52
N GLY A 81 -11.54 -10.36 10.65
CA GLY A 81 -10.47 -11.09 11.33
C GLY A 81 -9.11 -10.39 11.38
N PRO A 82 -8.54 -9.93 10.24
CA PRO A 82 -7.34 -9.10 10.22
C PRO A 82 -7.49 -7.82 11.05
N GLN A 83 -6.38 -7.38 11.64
CA GLN A 83 -6.37 -6.17 12.48
C GLN A 83 -6.47 -4.91 11.63
N HIS A 84 -5.90 -4.91 10.42
CA HIS A 84 -5.98 -3.78 9.50
C HIS A 84 -7.08 -3.97 8.46
N THR A 85 -7.79 -2.89 8.18
CA THR A 85 -8.74 -2.73 7.08
C THR A 85 -8.13 -1.91 5.95
N LEU A 86 -8.83 -1.85 4.81
CA LEU A 86 -8.39 -1.14 3.62
C LEU A 86 -9.14 0.19 3.43
N VAL A 87 -8.38 1.24 3.14
CA VAL A 87 -8.90 2.58 2.83
C VAL A 87 -8.29 3.05 1.52
N GLY A 88 -9.14 3.52 0.60
CA GLY A 88 -8.71 4.14 -0.65
C GLY A 88 -8.72 5.66 -0.55
N ARG A 89 -7.73 6.34 -1.13
CA ARG A 89 -7.73 7.79 -1.36
C ARG A 89 -7.88 8.05 -2.85
N PRO A 90 -9.04 8.53 -3.31
CA PRO A 90 -9.25 8.84 -4.73
C PRO A 90 -8.38 10.03 -5.14
N LEU A 91 -7.68 9.90 -6.26
CA LEU A 91 -6.96 11.00 -6.90
C LEU A 91 -7.90 11.79 -7.81
N GLN A 92 -7.40 12.90 -8.35
CA GLN A 92 -8.18 13.72 -9.27
C GLN A 92 -8.58 12.91 -10.51
N GLY A 93 -9.88 12.93 -10.84
CA GLY A 93 -10.44 12.15 -11.94
C GLY A 93 -10.59 10.67 -11.64
N CYS A 94 -10.46 10.24 -10.37
CA CYS A 94 -10.75 8.87 -9.97
C CYS A 94 -12.25 8.59 -10.11
N GLU A 95 -12.57 7.61 -10.94
CA GLU A 95 -13.90 7.04 -11.06
C GLU A 95 -13.87 5.65 -10.44
N LEU A 96 -14.65 5.46 -9.38
CA LEU A 96 -14.70 4.23 -8.62
C LEU A 96 -16.09 3.63 -8.73
N ARG A 97 -16.17 2.31 -8.90
CA ARG A 97 -17.43 1.56 -8.88
C ARG A 97 -17.46 0.57 -7.73
N ARG A 98 -18.63 0.51 -7.09
CA ARG A 98 -18.98 -0.44 -6.04
C ARG A 98 -19.84 -1.53 -6.66
N VAL A 99 -19.27 -2.71 -6.89
CA VAL A 99 -19.95 -3.87 -7.51
C VAL A 99 -20.37 -4.84 -6.41
N PRO A 100 -21.68 -5.04 -6.17
CA PRO A 100 -22.15 -6.05 -5.23
C PRO A 100 -21.81 -7.45 -5.73
N LEU A 101 -21.31 -8.29 -4.82
CA LEU A 101 -21.06 -9.70 -5.08
C LEU A 101 -22.20 -10.52 -4.46
N ARG A 102 -22.72 -11.49 -5.22
CA ARG A 102 -23.67 -12.48 -4.71
C ARG A 102 -23.25 -13.89 -5.09
N GLU A 103 -23.70 -14.86 -4.31
CA GLU A 103 -23.45 -16.26 -4.61
C GLU A 103 -24.25 -16.69 -5.84
N LEU A 104 -23.58 -17.33 -6.78
CA LEU A 104 -24.19 -18.00 -7.92
C LEU A 104 -24.80 -19.32 -7.42
N TYR A 105 -26.09 -19.32 -7.14
CA TYR A 105 -26.80 -20.55 -6.78
C TYR A 105 -26.98 -21.42 -8.03
N ARG A 106 -26.20 -22.49 -8.11
CA ARG A 106 -26.48 -23.59 -9.03
C ARG A 106 -27.33 -24.60 -8.25
N PRO A 107 -28.54 -24.93 -8.73
CA PRO A 107 -29.24 -26.07 -8.18
C PRO A 107 -28.30 -27.27 -8.31
N ASP A 108 -27.97 -27.91 -7.20
CA ASP A 108 -27.53 -29.30 -7.24
C ASP A 108 -28.70 -30.06 -7.85
N TYR A 109 -28.68 -30.26 -9.17
CA TYR A 109 -29.45 -31.33 -9.79
C TYR A 109 -28.84 -32.62 -9.25
N GLY A 110 -29.26 -32.99 -8.04
CA GLY A 110 -29.02 -34.31 -7.50
C GLY A 110 -29.53 -35.31 -8.53
N ASP A 111 -28.62 -36.16 -9.01
CA ASP A 111 -28.84 -37.47 -9.62
C ASP A 111 -30.27 -37.71 -10.15
N THR A 112 -30.70 -36.91 -11.12
CA THR A 112 -31.90 -37.22 -11.89
C THR A 112 -31.44 -37.99 -13.12
N TRP A 113 -31.25 -39.29 -12.90
CA TRP A 113 -31.03 -40.37 -13.87
C TRP A 113 -31.46 -40.03 -15.31
N SER A 114 -30.53 -39.53 -16.11
CA SER A 114 -30.63 -39.61 -17.58
C SER A 114 -29.91 -40.88 -18.03
N TYR A 115 -30.66 -41.98 -18.17
CA TYR A 115 -30.15 -43.29 -18.64
C TYR A 115 -29.75 -43.30 -20.13
N GLU A 116 -29.55 -42.13 -20.74
CA GLU A 116 -29.19 -41.98 -22.16
C GLU A 116 -28.15 -40.87 -22.36
N GLN A 117 -26.99 -40.95 -21.70
CA GLN A 117 -25.75 -40.43 -22.29
C GLN A 117 -24.60 -41.38 -21.98
N GLN A 118 -24.51 -42.35 -22.89
CA GLN A 118 -23.48 -43.35 -23.00
C GLN A 118 -22.16 -42.67 -23.42
N TYR A 119 -21.11 -42.92 -22.63
CA TYR A 119 -19.72 -42.44 -22.74
C TYR A 119 -19.41 -41.03 -22.19
N PRO A 120 -18.72 -40.90 -21.05
CA PRO A 120 -17.96 -39.68 -20.76
C PRO A 120 -16.78 -39.63 -21.74
N SER A 121 -16.87 -38.75 -22.74
CA SER A 121 -15.73 -38.44 -23.59
C SER A 121 -14.65 -37.83 -22.70
N ARG A 122 -13.51 -38.53 -22.60
CA ARG A 122 -12.31 -38.16 -21.84
C ARG A 122 -11.63 -36.85 -22.34
N TYR A 123 -12.32 -36.09 -23.19
CA TYR A 123 -11.85 -34.86 -23.83
C TYR A 123 -12.64 -33.60 -23.44
N ASP A 124 -13.67 -33.69 -22.59
CA ASP A 124 -14.59 -32.56 -22.35
C ASP A 124 -14.35 -31.78 -21.03
N THR A 125 -13.18 -31.94 -20.40
CA THR A 125 -12.90 -31.33 -19.06
C THR A 125 -11.61 -30.54 -18.95
N GLN A 126 -10.99 -30.11 -20.06
CA GLN A 126 -9.71 -29.37 -19.98
C GLN A 126 -9.57 -28.10 -20.84
N ASP A 127 -10.55 -27.74 -21.68
CA ASP A 127 -10.40 -26.60 -22.61
C ASP A 127 -11.66 -25.73 -22.77
N ALA A 128 -12.50 -25.64 -21.73
CA ALA A 128 -13.52 -24.59 -21.72
C ALA A 128 -12.83 -23.23 -21.53
N ALA A 129 -12.67 -22.48 -22.62
CA ALA A 129 -12.12 -21.13 -22.59
C ALA A 129 -12.95 -20.23 -21.66
N LEU A 130 -12.26 -19.37 -20.89
CA LEU A 130 -12.92 -18.39 -20.03
C LEU A 130 -13.78 -17.44 -20.87
N SER A 131 -14.95 -17.07 -20.35
CA SER A 131 -15.72 -15.97 -20.93
C SER A 131 -14.96 -14.64 -20.80
N LEU A 132 -15.37 -13.61 -21.57
CA LEU A 132 -14.78 -12.28 -21.48
C LEU A 132 -14.86 -11.72 -20.05
N LEU A 133 -15.99 -11.90 -19.37
CA LEU A 133 -16.18 -11.46 -17.98
C LEU A 133 -15.20 -12.18 -17.04
N GLU A 134 -15.04 -13.48 -17.18
CA GLU A 134 -14.15 -14.27 -16.33
C GLU A 134 -12.68 -13.93 -16.55
N HIS A 135 -12.28 -13.70 -17.81
CA HIS A 135 -10.95 -13.24 -18.16
C HIS A 135 -10.67 -11.85 -17.57
N ALA A 136 -11.58 -10.90 -17.77
CA ALA A 136 -11.51 -9.55 -17.19
C ALA A 136 -11.46 -9.59 -15.65
N PHE A 137 -12.27 -10.45 -15.03
CA PHE A 137 -12.29 -10.64 -13.60
C PHE A 137 -10.94 -11.18 -13.08
N ALA A 138 -10.37 -12.19 -13.74
CA ALA A 138 -9.06 -12.73 -13.38
C ALA A 138 -7.95 -11.66 -13.47
N LEU A 139 -7.97 -10.86 -14.55
CA LEU A 139 -7.01 -9.80 -14.80
C LEU A 139 -7.12 -8.70 -13.74
N GLY A 140 -8.32 -8.17 -13.52
CA GLY A 140 -8.52 -7.10 -12.55
C GLY A 140 -8.16 -7.51 -11.12
N ILE A 141 -8.53 -8.74 -10.70
CA ILE A 141 -8.17 -9.25 -9.36
C ILE A 141 -6.66 -9.44 -9.26
N GLY A 142 -6.01 -9.93 -10.32
CA GLY A 142 -4.57 -10.09 -10.38
C GLY A 142 -3.85 -8.76 -10.16
N ARG A 143 -4.28 -7.68 -10.84
CA ARG A 143 -3.76 -6.31 -10.66
C ARG A 143 -3.92 -5.82 -9.22
N GLY A 144 -5.08 -6.06 -8.58
CA GLY A 144 -5.33 -5.65 -7.20
C GLY A 144 -4.50 -6.43 -6.17
N HIS A 145 -4.40 -7.74 -6.35
CA HIS A 145 -3.56 -8.59 -5.48
C HIS A 145 -2.08 -8.24 -5.58
N ARG A 146 -1.58 -7.85 -6.76
CA ARG A 146 -0.20 -7.44 -6.94
C ARG A 146 0.16 -6.29 -5.99
N VAL A 147 -0.68 -5.25 -5.91
CA VAL A 147 -0.46 -4.12 -4.99
C VAL A 147 -0.42 -4.56 -3.53
N LEU A 148 -1.30 -5.47 -3.12
CA LEU A 148 -1.29 -6.03 -1.77
C LEU A 148 -0.05 -6.93 -1.49
N PHE A 149 0.53 -7.54 -2.52
CA PHE A 149 1.73 -8.38 -2.42
C PHE A 149 3.04 -7.58 -2.43
N GLU A 150 3.09 -6.48 -3.18
CA GLU A 150 4.27 -5.62 -3.30
C GLU A 150 4.45 -4.72 -2.09
N ALA A 151 3.36 -4.26 -1.45
CA ALA A 151 3.44 -3.39 -0.28
C ALA A 151 4.38 -3.91 0.84
N PRO A 152 4.32 -5.20 1.24
CA PRO A 152 5.22 -5.74 2.25
C PRO A 152 6.69 -5.90 1.80
N LEU A 153 6.95 -5.83 0.49
CA LEU A 153 8.27 -6.01 -0.12
C LEU A 153 9.03 -4.67 -0.27
N ASP A 154 8.31 -3.55 -0.34
CA ASP A 154 8.84 -2.23 -0.70
C ASP A 154 9.36 -1.39 0.50
N GLY A 155 10.46 -1.85 1.07
CA GLY A 155 11.50 -0.93 1.57
C GLY A 155 12.37 -0.33 0.44
N ARG A 156 12.04 -0.63 -0.82
CA ARG A 156 12.74 -0.22 -2.04
C ARG A 156 11.70 0.30 -3.01
N THR A 157 11.60 1.61 -3.11
CA THR A 157 10.79 2.33 -4.10
C THR A 157 10.78 1.66 -5.48
N ALA A 158 9.65 1.07 -5.87
CA ALA A 158 9.30 0.90 -7.27
C ALA A 158 9.00 2.30 -7.84
N GLY A 159 10.00 2.90 -8.48
CA GLY A 159 9.80 4.07 -9.32
C GLY A 159 9.18 3.63 -10.64
N ASP A 160 8.06 4.24 -11.02
CA ASP A 160 7.61 4.58 -12.38
C ASP A 160 7.97 3.62 -13.53
N GLU A 161 7.96 2.31 -13.29
CA GLU A 161 8.12 1.30 -14.32
C GLU A 161 6.72 0.81 -14.69
N VAL A 162 6.33 1.03 -15.94
CA VAL A 162 5.07 0.53 -16.50
C VAL A 162 5.19 -0.99 -16.60
N VAL A 163 4.76 -1.68 -15.55
CA VAL A 163 4.82 -3.15 -15.43
C VAL A 163 3.77 -3.77 -16.34
N ALA A 164 4.18 -4.76 -17.15
CA ALA A 164 3.32 -5.44 -18.11
C ALA A 164 2.39 -6.47 -17.41
N ASP A 165 1.25 -6.79 -18.04
CA ASP A 165 0.27 -7.76 -17.52
C ASP A 165 0.86 -9.19 -17.34
N ASP A 166 2.05 -9.47 -17.89
CA ASP A 166 2.74 -10.76 -17.79
C ASP A 166 3.26 -11.08 -16.37
N ASP A 167 3.46 -10.07 -15.51
CA ASP A 167 3.94 -10.25 -14.12
C ASP A 167 2.80 -10.52 -13.12
N ILE A 168 1.56 -10.60 -13.60
CA ILE A 168 0.36 -10.77 -12.77
C ILE A 168 0.25 -12.22 -12.28
N LEU A 169 0.18 -12.40 -10.95
CA LEU A 169 -0.14 -13.70 -10.36
C LEU A 169 -1.64 -14.02 -10.54
N TRP A 170 -1.97 -14.64 -11.65
CA TRP A 170 -3.35 -14.99 -12.03
C TRP A 170 -4.02 -15.89 -11.00
N MET A 171 -5.20 -15.47 -10.53
CA MET A 171 -6.07 -16.33 -9.71
C MET A 171 -6.76 -17.35 -10.62
N PRO A 172 -6.79 -18.65 -10.26
CA PRO A 172 -7.50 -19.65 -11.06
C PRO A 172 -9.02 -19.39 -11.01
N VAL A 173 -9.58 -19.04 -12.16
CA VAL A 173 -11.02 -18.88 -12.39
C VAL A 173 -11.51 -20.12 -13.16
N ALA A 174 -12.58 -20.75 -12.69
CA ALA A 174 -13.17 -21.88 -13.39
C ALA A 174 -14.24 -21.37 -14.38
N PRO A 175 -14.39 -21.98 -15.56
CA PRO A 175 -15.45 -21.59 -16.49
C PRO A 175 -16.87 -21.66 -15.88
N GLY A 176 -17.67 -20.65 -16.17
CA GLY A 176 -18.99 -20.40 -15.61
C GLY A 176 -19.01 -19.94 -14.13
N SER A 177 -17.85 -19.78 -13.47
CA SER A 177 -17.81 -19.45 -12.03
C SER A 177 -18.10 -17.99 -11.72
N VAL A 178 -18.10 -17.12 -12.74
CA VAL A 178 -18.45 -15.71 -12.62
C VAL A 178 -19.47 -15.35 -13.71
N GLN A 179 -20.59 -14.74 -13.31
CA GLN A 179 -21.68 -14.40 -14.23
C GLN A 179 -22.30 -13.03 -13.92
N TYR A 180 -22.88 -12.40 -14.95
CA TYR A 180 -23.71 -11.21 -14.77
C TYR A 180 -25.03 -11.58 -14.09
N GLY A 181 -25.44 -10.84 -13.06
CA GLY A 181 -26.76 -11.03 -12.44
C GLY A 181 -27.92 -10.70 -13.39
N ALA A 182 -27.68 -9.86 -14.40
CA ALA A 182 -28.64 -9.57 -15.47
C ALA A 182 -29.11 -10.81 -16.25
N ALA A 183 -28.31 -11.88 -16.26
CA ALA A 183 -28.69 -13.15 -16.89
C ALA A 183 -29.80 -13.89 -16.11
N TYR A 184 -30.03 -13.53 -14.85
CA TYR A 184 -30.97 -14.19 -13.95
C TYR A 184 -32.21 -13.33 -13.65
N SER A 185 -32.02 -12.03 -13.40
CA SER A 185 -33.15 -11.11 -13.18
C SER A 185 -32.76 -9.65 -13.46
N ALA A 186 -33.77 -8.81 -13.71
CA ALA A 186 -33.56 -7.37 -13.90
C ALA A 186 -33.13 -6.68 -12.61
N GLU A 187 -33.60 -7.16 -11.45
CA GLU A 187 -33.24 -6.62 -10.13
C GLU A 187 -31.78 -6.90 -9.77
N ALA A 188 -31.18 -7.98 -10.32
CA ALA A 188 -29.78 -8.34 -10.13
C ALA A 188 -28.85 -7.80 -11.23
N ALA A 189 -29.32 -6.91 -12.11
CA ALA A 189 -28.55 -6.48 -13.27
C ALA A 189 -27.21 -5.83 -12.94
N GLY A 190 -27.10 -5.15 -11.78
CA GLY A 190 -25.88 -4.55 -11.29
C GLY A 190 -24.98 -5.49 -10.47
N ASP A 191 -25.39 -6.73 -10.22
CA ASP A 191 -24.69 -7.66 -9.34
C ASP A 191 -23.76 -8.60 -10.13
N LEU A 192 -22.60 -8.92 -9.53
CA LEU A 192 -21.74 -9.99 -10.01
C LEU A 192 -22.05 -11.27 -9.23
N LEU A 193 -22.42 -12.34 -9.95
CA LEU A 193 -22.64 -13.65 -9.35
C LEU A 193 -21.35 -14.46 -9.39
N VAL A 194 -20.98 -15.04 -8.25
CA VAL A 194 -19.76 -15.82 -8.09
C VAL A 194 -20.08 -17.18 -7.47
N ASP A 195 -19.57 -18.25 -8.08
CA ASP A 195 -19.70 -19.62 -7.57
C ASP A 195 -19.16 -19.75 -6.13
N ALA A 196 -19.82 -20.59 -5.32
CA ALA A 196 -19.49 -20.76 -3.90
C ALA A 196 -18.02 -21.13 -3.65
N ALA A 197 -17.46 -22.05 -4.45
CA ALA A 197 -16.06 -22.44 -4.30
C ALA A 197 -15.11 -21.30 -4.70
N MET A 198 -15.49 -20.51 -5.70
CA MET A 198 -14.74 -19.33 -6.12
C MET A 198 -14.76 -18.23 -5.04
N TRP A 199 -15.93 -17.94 -4.49
CA TRP A 199 -16.11 -17.00 -3.39
C TRP A 199 -15.24 -17.37 -2.19
N GLN A 200 -15.30 -18.63 -1.76
CA GLN A 200 -14.48 -19.12 -0.65
C GLN A 200 -12.97 -18.96 -0.93
N ARG A 201 -12.52 -19.24 -2.15
CA ARG A 201 -11.11 -19.02 -2.53
C ARG A 201 -10.72 -17.55 -2.43
N MET A 202 -11.55 -16.64 -2.93
CA MET A 202 -11.32 -15.20 -2.86
C MET A 202 -11.22 -14.71 -1.41
N VAL A 203 -12.19 -15.06 -0.56
CA VAL A 203 -12.20 -14.68 0.86
C VAL A 203 -10.97 -15.25 1.59
N ASN A 204 -10.65 -16.53 1.38
CA ASN A 204 -9.47 -17.15 2.00
C ASN A 204 -8.16 -16.50 1.55
N ARG A 205 -8.07 -16.09 0.27
CA ARG A 205 -6.90 -15.40 -0.26
C ARG A 205 -6.75 -14.02 0.36
N GLN A 206 -7.83 -13.25 0.40
CA GLN A 206 -7.85 -11.92 1.00
C GLN A 206 -7.50 -11.97 2.48
N TYR A 207 -8.06 -12.91 3.24
CA TYR A 207 -7.69 -13.14 4.64
C TYR A 207 -6.19 -13.35 4.80
N ARG A 208 -5.60 -14.27 4.02
CA ARG A 208 -4.16 -14.56 4.08
C ARG A 208 -3.29 -13.35 3.73
N LEU A 209 -3.72 -12.54 2.76
CA LEU A 209 -3.04 -11.31 2.38
C LEU A 209 -3.05 -10.30 3.52
N LEU A 210 -4.23 -9.99 4.05
CA LEU A 210 -4.38 -9.02 5.14
C LEU A 210 -3.69 -9.48 6.43
N SER A 211 -3.77 -10.77 6.80
CA SER A 211 -3.01 -11.29 7.94
C SER A 211 -1.49 -11.28 7.74
N THR A 212 -1.02 -11.31 6.48
CA THR A 212 0.41 -11.16 6.19
C THR A 212 0.83 -9.70 6.27
N LEU A 213 -0.04 -8.80 5.83
CA LEU A 213 0.12 -7.37 5.96
C LEU A 213 0.16 -6.92 7.42
N ASP A 214 -0.72 -7.42 8.28
CA ASP A 214 -0.71 -7.17 9.74
C ASP A 214 0.68 -7.46 10.33
N ARG A 215 1.21 -8.66 10.06
CA ARG A 215 2.53 -9.06 10.55
C ARG A 215 3.66 -8.21 9.97
N TRP A 216 3.51 -7.68 8.77
CA TRP A 216 4.50 -6.78 8.18
C TRP A 216 4.46 -5.40 8.83
N ILE A 217 3.26 -4.82 9.00
CA ILE A 217 3.08 -3.53 9.69
C ILE A 217 3.67 -3.60 11.09
N GLU A 218 3.36 -4.65 11.85
CA GLU A 218 3.89 -4.84 13.20
C GLU A 218 5.42 -4.91 13.22
N ARG A 219 6.03 -5.58 12.23
CA ARG A 219 7.51 -5.62 12.09
C ARG A 219 8.09 -4.26 11.72
N LEU A 220 7.43 -3.51 10.83
CA LEU A 220 7.84 -2.19 10.40
C LEU A 220 7.85 -1.23 11.59
N GLU A 221 6.76 -1.20 12.35
CA GLU A 221 6.59 -0.38 13.54
C GLU A 221 7.65 -0.70 14.61
N ARG A 222 7.83 -1.99 14.94
CA ARG A 222 8.90 -2.43 15.85
C ARG A 222 10.29 -1.99 15.39
N ALA A 223 10.59 -2.07 14.09
CA ALA A 223 11.88 -1.62 13.56
C ALA A 223 12.06 -0.09 13.62
N HIS A 224 10.99 0.70 13.59
CA HIS A 224 11.03 2.14 13.80
C HIS A 224 11.26 2.48 15.28
N GLU A 225 10.60 1.78 16.18
CA GLU A 225 10.80 1.91 17.63
C GLU A 225 12.23 1.57 18.03
N ASP A 226 12.77 0.44 17.54
CA ASP A 226 14.14 -0.01 17.80
C ASP A 226 15.18 1.00 17.32
N ARG A 227 15.00 1.57 16.12
CA ARG A 227 15.89 2.62 15.58
C ARG A 227 15.83 3.89 16.41
N THR A 228 14.65 4.28 16.86
CA THR A 228 14.46 5.46 17.71
C THR A 228 15.15 5.26 19.07
N ALA A 229 14.95 4.09 19.70
CA ALA A 229 15.59 3.73 20.96
C ALA A 229 17.13 3.68 20.83
N ALA A 230 17.64 3.07 19.75
CA ALA A 230 19.07 3.04 19.47
C ALA A 230 19.66 4.45 19.26
N GLY A 231 18.93 5.33 18.55
CA GLY A 231 19.31 6.72 18.35
C GLY A 231 19.39 7.52 19.65
N ILE A 232 18.40 7.37 20.54
CA ILE A 232 18.39 8.01 21.87
C ILE A 232 19.60 7.54 22.68
N LYS A 233 19.82 6.22 22.78
CA LYS A 233 20.94 5.64 23.53
C LYS A 233 22.31 6.07 22.99
N ALA A 234 22.45 6.12 21.66
CA ALA A 234 23.66 6.62 21.01
C ALA A 234 23.89 8.10 21.37
N GLY A 235 22.85 8.93 21.29
CA GLY A 235 22.90 10.34 21.67
C GLY A 235 23.29 10.56 23.13
N GLU A 236 22.75 9.75 24.04
CA GLU A 236 23.10 9.78 25.47
C GLU A 236 24.57 9.45 25.69
N SER A 237 25.09 8.41 25.05
CA SER A 237 26.51 8.02 25.18
C SER A 237 27.47 9.10 24.65
N VAL A 238 27.10 9.76 23.56
CA VAL A 238 27.88 10.88 22.99
C VAL A 238 27.84 12.08 23.94
N ARG A 239 26.69 12.38 24.54
CA ARG A 239 26.55 13.45 25.53
C ARG A 239 27.40 13.18 26.78
N GLU A 240 27.37 11.97 27.33
CA GLU A 240 28.22 11.59 28.46
C GLU A 240 29.72 11.68 28.14
N GLN A 241 30.12 11.32 26.92
CA GLN A 241 31.49 11.42 26.47
C GLN A 241 31.92 12.89 26.31
N ALA A 242 31.04 13.75 25.78
CA ALA A 242 31.27 15.18 25.68
C ALA A 242 31.44 15.82 27.06
N ASP A 243 30.54 15.51 28.00
CA ASP A 243 30.61 16.02 29.38
C ASP A 243 31.90 15.60 30.09
N ARG A 244 32.28 14.31 29.99
CA ARG A 244 33.57 13.82 30.52
C ARG A 244 34.76 14.55 29.91
N THR A 245 34.72 14.81 28.61
CA THR A 245 35.80 15.54 27.90
C THR A 245 35.87 17.00 28.35
N LEU A 246 34.71 17.66 28.53
CA LEU A 246 34.62 19.02 29.03
C LEU A 246 35.19 19.13 30.44
N ILE A 247 34.77 18.26 31.37
CA ILE A 247 35.28 18.21 32.74
C ILE A 247 36.80 17.98 32.75
N ALA A 248 37.30 17.06 31.92
CA ALA A 248 38.73 16.81 31.80
C ALA A 248 39.51 18.04 31.30
N SER A 249 38.92 18.83 30.39
CA SER A 249 39.53 20.07 29.89
C SER A 249 39.60 21.17 30.97
N ILE A 250 38.55 21.32 31.78
CA ILE A 250 38.49 22.27 32.91
C ILE A 250 39.45 21.85 34.02
N GLY A 251 39.52 20.56 34.36
CA GLY A 251 40.47 20.05 35.36
C GLY A 251 41.93 20.24 34.95
N ARG A 252 42.23 20.17 33.63
CA ARG A 252 43.57 20.39 33.08
C ARG A 252 43.98 21.87 33.07
N SER A 253 43.06 22.80 32.85
CA SER A 253 43.34 24.24 32.96
C SER A 253 43.60 24.65 34.42
N GLY A 254 42.82 24.12 35.37
CA GLY A 254 43.03 24.33 36.81
C GLY A 254 44.37 23.77 37.32
N ARG A 255 44.80 22.61 36.83
CA ARG A 255 46.07 21.98 37.27
C ARG A 255 47.32 22.58 36.59
N ARG A 256 47.19 23.19 35.40
CA ARG A 256 48.23 24.04 34.81
C ARG A 256 48.33 25.40 35.51
N GLY A 257 47.24 25.91 36.09
CA GLY A 257 47.27 27.09 36.98
C GLY A 257 47.88 26.82 38.35
N ALA A 258 47.66 25.64 38.93
CA ALA A 258 48.10 25.32 40.30
C ALA A 258 49.58 24.92 40.46
N ARG A 259 50.37 24.84 39.38
CA ARG A 259 51.83 24.54 39.45
C ARG A 259 52.74 25.74 39.20
N ARG A 260 52.18 26.96 39.24
CA ARG A 260 52.99 28.19 39.24
C ARG A 260 52.30 29.28 40.06
N SER A 261 52.16 29.03 41.36
CA SER A 261 52.03 30.12 42.32
C SER A 261 53.42 30.70 42.60
N GLU A 262 53.96 31.39 41.60
CA GLU A 262 54.87 32.51 41.83
C GLU A 262 54.01 33.78 41.76
N PRO A 263 54.12 34.72 42.71
CA PRO A 263 53.25 35.88 42.76
C PRO A 263 53.69 36.93 41.73
N GLY A 264 52.97 37.01 40.60
CA GLY A 264 53.06 38.13 39.65
C GLY A 264 52.97 37.71 38.18
N GLY A 265 51.79 37.82 37.55
CA GLY A 265 51.69 37.56 36.10
C GLY A 265 50.29 37.48 35.48
N GLY A 266 49.22 37.51 36.28
CA GLY A 266 47.84 37.36 35.76
C GLY A 266 47.38 38.48 34.81
N HIS A 267 47.93 39.69 34.94
CA HIS A 267 47.59 40.81 34.05
C HIS A 267 48.36 40.80 32.73
N ASP A 268 49.54 40.18 32.69
CA ASP A 268 50.44 40.22 31.53
C ASP A 268 50.00 39.23 30.43
N ALA A 269 49.48 38.06 30.78
CA ALA A 269 49.00 37.08 29.81
C ALA A 269 47.73 37.54 29.07
N THR A 270 46.77 38.15 29.77
CA THR A 270 45.56 38.71 29.16
C THR A 270 45.91 39.93 28.31
N TYR A 271 46.83 40.78 28.77
CA TYR A 271 47.32 41.91 27.98
C TYR A 271 48.04 41.45 26.71
N ALA A 272 48.86 40.38 26.79
CA ALA A 272 49.53 39.80 25.63
C ALA A 272 48.54 39.23 24.59
N ALA A 273 47.48 38.55 25.04
CA ALA A 273 46.42 38.05 24.16
C ALA A 273 45.65 39.21 23.50
N CYS A 274 45.26 40.23 24.27
CA CYS A 274 44.61 41.43 23.75
C CYS A 274 45.49 42.17 22.74
N ARG A 275 46.80 42.26 22.98
CA ARG A 275 47.76 42.88 22.05
C ARG A 275 47.90 42.10 20.75
N LEU A 276 47.82 40.77 20.79
CA LEU A 276 47.91 39.92 19.61
C LEU A 276 46.66 40.06 18.73
N VAL A 277 45.48 40.09 19.35
CA VAL A 277 44.19 40.34 18.68
C VAL A 277 44.12 41.75 18.12
N ALA A 278 44.53 42.76 18.90
CA ALA A 278 44.51 44.15 18.46
C ALA A 278 45.45 44.38 17.27
N ARG A 279 46.63 43.77 17.28
CA ARG A 279 47.57 43.84 16.13
C ARG A 279 47.01 43.14 14.88
N ALA A 280 46.28 42.02 15.04
CA ALA A 280 45.60 41.36 13.93
C ALA A 280 44.40 42.18 13.40
N ALA A 281 43.78 43.00 14.25
CA ALA A 281 42.68 43.90 13.89
C ALA A 281 43.12 45.31 13.46
N GLY A 282 44.43 45.61 13.43
CA GLY A 282 44.97 46.93 13.08
C GLY A 282 44.77 48.01 14.16
N ILE A 283 44.48 47.62 15.40
CA ILE A 283 44.20 48.51 16.53
C ILE A 283 45.44 48.57 17.44
N THR A 284 45.95 49.77 17.72
CA THR A 284 47.01 49.99 18.72
C THR A 284 46.42 50.18 20.11
N LEU A 285 46.77 49.29 21.04
CA LEU A 285 46.46 49.42 22.46
C LEU A 285 47.60 50.17 23.17
N SER A 286 47.27 51.23 23.91
CA SER A 286 48.15 51.91 24.87
C SER A 286 48.04 51.28 26.25
#